data_AF-A0A529I8U3-F1
#
_entry.id   AF-A0A529I8U3-F1
#
_cell.length_a   1.000
_cell.length_b   1.000
_cell.length_c   1.000
_cell.angle_alpha   90.00
_cell.angle_beta   90.00
_cell.angle_gamma   90.00
#
_symmetry.space_group_name_H-M   'P 1'
#
loop_
_entity.id
_entity.type
_entity.pdbx_description
1 polymer ?
#
loop_
_entity_poly.entity_id
_entity_poly.type
_entity_poly.pdbx_seq_one_letter_code
_entity_poly.pdbx_strand_id
1 'polypeptide(L)' 'GQIAIAWLLAKGPEFGIDIVPIPGTKRRTYLEENVAAADIGLDATEMLLLDMALTPDRISGPRYNERTMSMVDR' A
#
# COMPACT_ATOMS: atom_id res chain seq x y z
N GLY A 1 -1.82 -7.79 -4.86
CA GLY A 1 -2.25 -6.39 -4.74
C GLY A 1 -3.23 -6.20 -3.61
N GLN A 2 -4.23 -7.07 -3.52
CA GLN A 2 -5.38 -6.93 -2.64
C GLN A 2 -5.06 -6.62 -1.18
N ILE A 3 -4.27 -7.47 -0.51
CA ILE A 3 -3.93 -7.27 0.92
C ILE A 3 -3.24 -5.92 1.18
N ALA A 4 -2.39 -5.46 0.25
CA ALA A 4 -1.75 -4.15 0.39
C ALA A 4 -2.75 -2.99 0.27
N ILE A 5 -3.74 -3.11 -0.61
CA ILE A 5 -4.81 -2.11 -0.76
C ILE A 5 -5.74 -2.14 0.47
N ALA A 6 -6.14 -3.32 0.92
CA ALA A 6 -7.00 -3.50 2.11
C ALA A 6 -6.34 -2.92 3.37
N TRP A 7 -5.06 -3.24 3.60
CA TRP A 7 -4.27 -2.67 4.70
C TRP A 7 -4.19 -1.14 4.63
N LEU A 8 -3.90 -0.59 3.45
CA LEU A 8 -3.81 0.85 3.26
C LEU A 8 -5.15 1.56 3.51
N LEU A 9 -6.28 0.95 3.11
CA LEU A 9 -7.61 1.48 3.39
C LEU A 9 -7.94 1.43 4.89
N ALA A 10 -7.59 0.34 5.57
CA ALA A 10 -7.82 0.16 7.01
C ALA A 10 -7.04 1.17 7.88
N LYS A 11 -5.97 1.76 7.33
CA LYS A 11 -5.16 2.79 8.00
C LYS A 11 -5.77 4.19 8.04
N GLY A 12 -6.76 4.49 7.19
CA GLY A 12 -7.38 5.83 7.14
C GLY A 12 -7.89 6.32 8.49
N PRO A 13 -8.71 5.54 9.21
CA PRO A 13 -9.19 5.90 10.55
C PRO A 13 -8.07 6.16 11.57
N GLU A 14 -6.99 5.38 11.53
CA GLU A 14 -5.83 5.55 12.43
C GLU A 14 -5.13 6.89 12.19
N PHE A 15 -4.98 7.29 10.93
CA PHE A 15 -4.38 8.57 10.56
C PHE A 15 -5.35 9.76 10.63
N GLY A 16 -6.64 9.51 10.89
CA GLY A 16 -7.68 10.55 10.91
C GLY A 16 -7.92 11.20 9.55
N ILE A 17 -7.64 10.48 8.45
CA ILE A 17 -7.80 10.96 7.07
C ILE A 17 -8.48 9.90 6.20
N ASP A 18 -9.15 10.35 5.14
CA ASP A 18 -9.63 9.44 4.11
C ASP A 18 -8.48 9.06 3.17
N ILE A 19 -8.29 7.76 2.96
CA ILE A 19 -7.28 7.22 2.05
C ILE A 19 -7.97 6.65 0.81
N VAL A 20 -7.65 7.22 -0.35
CA VAL A 20 -8.18 6.76 -1.65
C VAL A 20 -7.03 6.24 -2.51
N PRO A 21 -6.78 4.92 -2.54
CA PRO A 21 -5.70 4.35 -3.34
C PRO A 21 -6.02 4.44 -4.84
N ILE A 22 -5.00 4.74 -5.64
CA ILE A 22 -5.10 4.84 -7.11
C ILE A 22 -4.26 3.75 -7.81
N PRO A 23 -4.57 2.45 -7.61
CA PRO A 23 -3.75 1.37 -8.16
C PRO A 23 -3.91 1.29 -9.68
N GLY A 24 -2.83 1.54 -10.41
CA GLY A 24 -2.79 1.37 -11.87
C GLY A 24 -2.54 -0.07 -12.28
N THR A 25 -3.27 -0.58 -13.27
CA THR A 25 -3.01 -1.88 -13.90
C THR A 25 -3.40 -1.88 -15.37
N LYS A 26 -2.74 -2.73 -16.17
CA LYS A 26 -3.06 -2.95 -17.60
C LYS A 26 -3.94 -4.18 -17.84
N ARG A 27 -4.20 -5.00 -16.81
CA ARG A 27 -4.92 -6.27 -16.90
C ARG A 27 -6.25 -6.18 -16.16
N ARG A 28 -7.34 -6.60 -16.82
CA ARG A 28 -8.71 -6.58 -16.25
C ARG A 28 -8.82 -7.44 -14.99
N THR A 29 -8.25 -8.63 -14.98
CA THR A 29 -8.24 -9.51 -13.80
C THR A 29 -7.64 -8.81 -12.57
N TYR A 30 -6.56 -8.06 -12.74
CA TYR A 30 -5.96 -7.32 -11.62
C TYR A 30 -6.78 -6.09 -11.21
N LEU A 31 -7.55 -5.51 -12.14
CA LEU A 31 -8.50 -4.45 -11.80
C LEU A 31 -9.60 -5.02 -10.91
N GLU A 32 -10.19 -6.15 -11.29
CA GLU A 32 -11.19 -6.86 -10.51
C GLU A 32 -10.65 -7.21 -9.12
N GLU A 33 -9.43 -7.74 -9.06
CA GLU A 33 -8.76 -8.01 -7.78
C GLU A 33 -8.61 -6.74 -6.93
N ASN A 34 -8.10 -5.65 -7.50
CA ASN A 34 -7.89 -4.39 -6.79
C ASN A 34 -9.20 -3.79 -6.25
N VAL A 35 -10.30 -3.93 -6.99
CA VAL A 35 -11.62 -3.48 -6.55
C VAL A 35 -12.13 -4.34 -5.39
N ALA A 36 -12.02 -5.66 -5.51
CA ALA A 36 -12.44 -6.59 -4.46
C ALA A 36 -11.67 -6.40 -3.13
N ALA A 37 -10.51 -5.75 -3.16
CA ALA A 37 -9.73 -5.46 -1.97
C ALA A 37 -10.43 -4.51 -0.98
N ALA A 38 -11.36 -3.68 -1.45
CA ALA A 38 -12.12 -2.76 -0.59
C ALA A 38 -13.08 -3.49 0.36
N ASP A 39 -13.46 -4.72 0.02
CA ASP A 39 -14.38 -5.55 0.81
C ASP A 39 -13.63 -6.47 1.80
N ILE A 40 -12.29 -6.47 1.78
CA ILE A 40 -11.48 -7.28 2.69
C ILE A 40 -11.38 -6.57 4.04
N GLY A 41 -12.03 -7.14 5.05
CA GLY A 41 -11.79 -6.78 6.45
C GLY A 41 -10.56 -7.50 6.98
N LEU A 42 -9.63 -6.73 7.56
CA LEU A 42 -8.48 -7.26 8.29
C LEU A 42 -8.77 -7.17 9.78
N ASP A 43 -8.56 -8.26 10.51
CA ASP A 43 -8.72 -8.24 11.96
C ASP A 43 -7.51 -7.56 12.65
N ALA A 44 -7.62 -7.35 13.96
CA ALA A 44 -6.59 -6.67 14.74
C ALA A 44 -5.23 -7.42 14.73
N THR A 45 -5.25 -8.75 14.66
CA THR A 45 -4.04 -9.57 14.62
C THR A 45 -3.38 -9.47 13.26
N GLU A 46 -4.16 -9.56 12.18
CA GLU A 46 -3.69 -9.39 10.81
C GLU A 46 -3.11 -8.00 10.58
N MET A 47 -3.80 -6.96 11.07
CA MET A 47 -3.30 -5.58 11.02
C MET A 47 -1.96 -5.45 11.75
N LEU A 48 -1.85 -5.97 12.97
CA LEU A 48 -0.61 -5.94 13.74
C LEU A 48 0.54 -6.65 13.01
N LEU A 49 0.27 -7.81 12.43
CA LEU A 49 1.26 -8.57 11.66
C LEU A 49 1.77 -7.78 10.45
N LEU A 50 0.86 -7.14 9.70
CA LEU A 50 1.21 -6.33 8.54
C LEU A 50 2.01 -5.08 8.93
N ASP A 51 1.61 -4.41 10.01
CA ASP A 51 2.31 -3.25 10.55
C ASP A 51 3.75 -3.59 10.94
N MET A 52 3.93 -4.70 11.67
CA MET A 52 5.24 -5.18 12.07
C MET A 52 6.09 -5.62 10.88
N ALA A 53 5.48 -6.14 9.81
CA ALA A 53 6.19 -6.58 8.62
C ALA A 53 6.70 -5.40 7.78
N LEU A 54 6.00 -4.26 7.80
CA LEU A 54 6.22 -3.10 6.94
C LEU A 54 6.85 -1.89 7.66
N THR A 55 7.50 -2.11 8.81
CA THR A 55 8.18 -1.03 9.53
C THR A 55 9.36 -0.46 8.73
N PRO A 56 9.69 0.84 8.88
CA PRO A 56 10.76 1.48 8.10
C PRO A 56 12.13 0.81 8.22
N ASP A 57 12.45 0.23 9.37
CA ASP A 57 13.70 -0.51 9.63
C ASP A 57 13.79 -1.83 8.86
N ARG A 58 12.65 -2.35 8.37
CA ARG A 58 12.58 -3.58 7.57
C ARG A 58 12.59 -3.31 6.06
N ILE A 59 12.49 -2.06 5.65
CA ILE A 59 12.52 -1.65 4.24
C ILE A 59 13.95 -1.19 3.91
N SER A 60 14.63 -1.94 3.04
CA SER A 60 16.00 -1.62 2.62
C SER A 60 16.02 -0.87 1.29
N GLY A 61 16.91 0.12 1.21
CA GLY A 61 17.19 0.86 -0.02
C GLY A 61 16.39 2.17 -0.15
N PRO A 62 16.90 3.13 -0.96
CA PRO A 62 16.23 4.39 -1.19
C PRO A 62 15.00 4.23 -2.10
N ARG A 63 14.02 5.13 -1.98
CA ARG A 63 12.82 5.18 -2.84
C ARG A 63 13.15 5.17 -4.34
N TYR A 64 14.23 5.85 -4.71
CA TYR A 64 14.79 5.84 -6.06
C TYR A 64 16.29 5.59 -5.96
N ASN A 65 16.87 4.89 -6.93
CA ASN A 65 18.32 4.78 -7.03
C ASN A 65 18.95 6.16 -7.34
N GLU A 66 20.26 6.29 -7.11
CA GLU A 66 20.99 7.56 -7.23
C GLU A 66 20.80 8.25 -8.59
N ARG A 67 20.81 7.48 -9.69
CA ARG A 67 20.59 8.01 -11.04
C ARG A 67 19.18 8.54 -11.26
N THR A 68 18.17 7.89 -10.68
CA THR A 68 16.78 8.31 -10.83
C THR A 68 16.49 9.50 -9.93
N MET A 69 17.06 9.54 -8.72
CA MET A 69 16.99 10.69 -7.81
C MET A 69 17.54 11.97 -8.45
N SER A 70 18.64 11.91 -9.21
CA SER A 70 19.24 13.10 -9.83
C SER A 70 18.42 13.70 -10.98
N MET A 71 17.32 13.06 -11.37
CA MET A 71 16.39 13.55 -12.40
C MET A 71 15.06 14.04 -11.83
N VAL A 72 14.81 13.87 -10.54
CA VAL A 72 13.61 14.40 -9.87
C VAL A 72 13.76 15.91 -9.73
N ASP A 73 12.69 16.66 -10.03
CA ASP A 73 12.61 18.14 -9.96
C ASP A 73 13.63 18.90 -10.84
N ARG A 74 14.15 18.26 -11.87
CA ARG A 74 14.99 18.89 -12.90
C ARG A 74 14.18 19.63 -13.95
#